data_AF-A0A420Y1R0-F1
#
_entry.id   AF-A0A420Y1R0-F1
#
_cell.length_a   1.000
_cell.length_b   1.000
_cell.length_c   1.000
_cell.angle_alpha   90.00
_cell.angle_beta   90.00
_cell.angle_gamma   90.00
#
_symmetry.space_group_name_H-M   'P 1'
#
loop_
_entity.id
_entity.type
_entity.pdbx_description
1 polymer ?
#
loop_
_entity_poly.entity_id
_entity_poly.type
_entity_poly.pdbx_seq_one_letter_code
_entity_poly.pdbx_strand_id
1 'polypeptide(L)'
;MRPSIRPPSRGALTHRCATSTAHTPWTPSPRPTSFSLPSTLNHPGTLQQRRYAMDRSPQLLRAKVTRKNSTPSKLYNPSPNPVNPRDPFKKILTANMVPSLDFFEQHLPATGCTDLTASQLHTAAQLFCDGTAVRDVVWAKRLVALSEGKVTPYILHYLAVALHYGGQEMSLSVLNTAAMLDYTPSVLEMANVYYTVTENRPSSKRGAVPPVFMASLKKFDALVAAGQNPDALALKAHVLGLQGQKEESGKWYLKARRVGMGLYPGAYATPPTEPVAQPRGPRWLQEAECHVQAGRALLGIGKVEEAKAAFAFAAFELDDAVGLAEYAKLMPEEVPERREFLLRAAVSGAPQASAEIGKNELWLAAQEGLTEAERTWHCLVGREWIALGQSTD
;
A
#
# COMPACT_ATOMS: atom_id res chain seq x y z
N MET A 1 14.17 64.99 -0.70
CA MET A 1 14.96 64.43 -1.81
C MET A 1 14.70 62.93 -1.89
N ARG A 2 13.95 62.47 -2.90
CA ARG A 2 13.71 61.05 -3.21
C ARG A 2 14.28 60.78 -4.61
N PRO A 3 15.07 59.72 -4.85
CA PRO A 3 15.51 59.41 -6.20
C PRO A 3 14.45 58.59 -6.93
N SER A 4 14.10 59.06 -8.12
CA SER A 4 13.23 58.41 -9.10
C SER A 4 14.06 57.39 -9.89
N ILE A 5 13.67 56.12 -9.86
CA ILE A 5 14.27 55.05 -10.66
C ILE A 5 13.32 54.79 -11.84
N ARG A 6 13.76 55.10 -13.05
CA ARG A 6 13.11 54.68 -14.31
C ARG A 6 13.57 53.27 -14.69
N PRO A 7 12.70 52.41 -15.26
CA PRO A 7 13.11 51.14 -15.82
C PRO A 7 13.70 51.31 -17.24
N PRO A 8 14.64 50.45 -17.67
CA PRO A 8 15.19 50.49 -19.02
C PRO A 8 14.28 49.80 -20.06
N SER A 9 14.32 50.36 -21.26
CA SER A 9 13.63 49.96 -22.48
C SER A 9 14.11 48.60 -23.02
N ARG A 10 13.16 47.73 -23.40
CA ARG A 10 13.43 46.49 -24.17
C ARG A 10 13.78 46.85 -25.61
N GLY A 11 15.05 46.68 -25.98
CA GLY A 11 15.51 46.68 -27.37
C GLY A 11 15.24 45.33 -28.03
N ALA A 12 14.62 45.37 -29.21
CA ALA A 12 14.41 44.21 -30.07
C ALA A 12 15.72 43.84 -30.78
N LEU A 13 16.18 42.60 -30.63
CA LEU A 13 17.32 42.04 -31.35
C LEU A 13 16.79 41.15 -32.49
N THR A 14 16.95 41.64 -33.71
CA THR A 14 16.83 40.88 -34.95
C THR A 14 18.20 40.31 -35.30
N HIS A 15 18.36 38.98 -35.28
CA HIS A 15 19.58 38.34 -35.77
C HIS A 15 19.37 37.81 -37.19
N ARG A 16 20.15 38.38 -38.11
CA ARG A 16 20.36 37.95 -39.49
C ARG A 16 21.25 36.70 -39.53
N CYS A 17 20.96 35.85 -40.52
CA CYS A 17 21.84 34.82 -41.06
C CYS A 17 23.20 35.40 -41.47
N ALA A 18 24.27 34.69 -41.11
CA ALA A 18 25.54 34.73 -41.80
C ALA A 18 26.12 33.33 -41.92
N THR A 19 26.64 33.06 -43.11
CA THR A 19 27.17 31.82 -43.67
C THR A 19 28.57 31.46 -43.19
N SER A 20 28.80 30.15 -43.06
CA SER A 20 30.00 29.38 -43.47
C SER A 20 31.39 29.84 -43.01
N THR A 21 32.08 28.98 -42.22
CA THR A 21 33.37 28.38 -42.64
C THR A 21 33.83 27.25 -41.70
N ALA A 22 34.46 26.24 -42.33
CA ALA A 22 35.43 25.25 -41.81
C ALA A 22 34.95 24.11 -40.89
N HIS A 23 34.68 22.96 -41.51
CA HIS A 23 34.61 21.64 -40.89
C HIS A 23 36.01 21.10 -40.54
N THR A 24 36.21 20.68 -39.29
CA THR A 24 37.13 19.60 -38.92
C THR A 24 36.37 18.26 -38.95
N PRO A 25 36.94 17.18 -39.50
CA PRO A 25 36.26 15.90 -39.59
C PRO A 25 36.19 15.24 -38.20
N TRP A 26 34.99 15.14 -37.67
CA TRP A 26 34.68 14.34 -36.49
C TRP A 26 34.60 12.88 -36.94
N THR A 27 35.54 12.04 -36.50
CA THR A 27 35.45 10.59 -36.67
C THR A 27 34.40 10.04 -35.71
N PRO A 28 33.28 9.45 -36.19
CA PRO A 28 32.33 8.80 -35.30
C PRO A 28 32.95 7.53 -34.74
N SER A 29 32.97 7.40 -33.41
CA SER A 29 33.19 6.11 -32.75
C SER A 29 32.20 5.07 -33.31
N PRO A 30 32.63 3.81 -33.53
CA PRO A 30 31.73 2.77 -33.98
C PRO A 30 30.58 2.60 -32.98
N ARG A 31 29.34 2.80 -33.46
CA ARG A 31 28.13 2.44 -32.71
C ARG A 31 28.21 0.95 -32.36
N PRO A 32 27.81 0.54 -31.14
CA PRO A 32 27.53 -0.87 -30.89
C PRO A 32 26.38 -1.30 -31.81
N THR A 33 26.72 -2.04 -32.85
CA THR A 33 25.75 -2.76 -33.69
C THR A 33 25.07 -3.84 -32.86
N SER A 34 23.75 -3.93 -33.01
CA SER A 34 22.82 -4.86 -32.36
C SER A 34 22.73 -4.81 -30.84
N PHE A 35 21.85 -3.91 -30.34
CA PHE A 35 21.15 -4.15 -29.08
C PHE A 35 20.04 -5.18 -29.38
N SER A 36 20.36 -6.46 -29.24
CA SER A 36 19.35 -7.51 -29.27
C SER A 36 18.48 -7.35 -28.02
N LEU A 37 17.21 -7.00 -28.20
CA LEU A 37 16.22 -7.11 -27.12
C LEU A 37 16.28 -8.54 -26.56
N PRO A 38 16.39 -8.75 -25.24
CA PRO A 38 16.35 -10.09 -24.69
C PRO A 38 14.98 -10.71 -25.06
N SER A 39 15.04 -11.79 -25.84
CA SER A 39 13.89 -12.56 -26.36
C SER A 39 13.00 -13.19 -25.27
N THR A 40 13.26 -12.88 -24.00
CA THR A 40 12.54 -13.39 -22.82
C THR A 40 11.28 -12.58 -22.48
N LEU A 41 11.09 -11.38 -23.04
CA LEU A 41 9.95 -10.51 -22.73
C LEU A 41 8.65 -10.80 -23.52
N ASN A 42 8.73 -11.55 -24.63
CA ASN A 42 7.58 -11.90 -25.47
C ASN A 42 7.02 -13.31 -25.20
N HIS A 43 7.41 -13.94 -24.08
CA HIS A 43 6.96 -15.29 -23.75
C HIS A 43 5.58 -15.25 -23.08
N PRO A 44 4.58 -16.09 -23.48
CA PRO A 44 3.25 -16.14 -22.83
C PRO A 44 3.29 -16.38 -21.30
N GLY A 45 4.43 -16.81 -20.75
CA GLY A 45 4.69 -16.86 -19.30
C GLY A 45 4.68 -15.50 -18.59
N THR A 46 4.99 -14.37 -19.25
CA THR A 46 4.96 -13.04 -18.61
C THR A 46 3.54 -12.54 -18.33
N LEU A 47 2.54 -12.96 -19.12
CA LEU A 47 1.12 -12.68 -18.85
C LEU A 47 0.57 -13.54 -17.71
N GLN A 48 1.05 -14.79 -17.58
CA GLN A 48 0.69 -15.67 -16.48
C GLN A 48 1.37 -15.24 -15.17
N GLN A 49 2.63 -14.76 -15.23
CA GLN A 49 3.34 -14.12 -14.12
C GLN A 49 2.67 -12.80 -13.68
N ARG A 50 2.08 -12.02 -14.59
CA ARG A 50 1.27 -10.83 -14.23
C ARG A 50 0.02 -11.17 -13.42
N ARG A 51 -0.62 -12.32 -13.67
CA ARG A 51 -1.73 -12.80 -12.83
C ARG A 51 -1.22 -13.32 -11.47
N TYR A 52 -0.07 -13.97 -11.47
CA TYR A 52 0.56 -14.51 -10.26
C TYR A 52 1.14 -13.43 -9.32
N ALA A 53 1.59 -12.29 -9.86
CA ALA A 53 2.14 -11.18 -9.08
C ALA A 53 1.07 -10.33 -8.36
N MET A 54 -0.18 -10.37 -8.82
CA MET A 54 -1.30 -9.68 -8.17
C MET A 54 -1.72 -10.34 -6.84
N ASP A 55 -1.40 -11.63 -6.63
CA ASP A 55 -1.83 -12.41 -5.47
C ASP A 55 -0.88 -12.32 -4.25
N ARG A 56 0.33 -11.75 -4.38
CA ARG A 56 1.39 -11.85 -3.36
C ARG A 56 1.75 -10.60 -2.56
N SER A 57 1.11 -9.45 -2.79
CA SER A 57 1.29 -8.31 -1.88
C SER A 57 0.42 -8.50 -0.63
N PRO A 58 0.87 -8.22 0.60
CA PRO A 58 0.02 -8.18 1.78
C PRO A 58 -1.08 -7.11 1.59
N GLN A 59 -2.27 -7.53 1.16
CA GLN A 59 -3.33 -6.63 0.65
C GLN A 59 -4.11 -5.91 1.76
N LEU A 60 -3.76 -6.11 3.02
CA LEU A 60 -4.50 -5.59 4.17
C LEU A 60 -4.65 -4.07 4.20
N LEU A 61 -3.78 -3.34 3.50
CA LEU A 61 -3.84 -1.88 3.39
C LEU A 61 -4.30 -1.37 2.01
N ARG A 62 -4.56 -2.29 1.06
CA ARG A 62 -5.01 -1.98 -0.31
C ARG A 62 -6.45 -2.36 -0.62
N ALA A 63 -7.27 -2.70 0.38
CA ALA A 63 -8.70 -3.02 0.23
C ALA A 63 -9.59 -1.81 -0.19
N LYS A 64 -9.08 -0.89 -1.01
CA LYS A 64 -9.88 0.14 -1.69
C LYS A 64 -10.24 -0.21 -3.14
N VAL A 65 -9.59 -1.15 -3.84
CA VAL A 65 -9.86 -1.32 -5.29
C VAL A 65 -9.81 -2.78 -5.76
N THR A 66 -10.86 -3.54 -5.46
CA THR A 66 -11.35 -4.66 -6.31
C THR A 66 -12.88 -4.58 -6.42
N ARG A 67 -13.38 -3.40 -6.82
CA ARG A 67 -14.77 -3.21 -7.25
C ARG A 67 -14.80 -2.89 -8.73
N LYS A 68 -14.80 -3.91 -9.60
CA LYS A 68 -15.30 -3.70 -10.96
C LYS A 68 -16.09 -4.84 -11.58
N ASN A 69 -16.06 -6.06 -11.04
CA ASN A 69 -16.84 -7.19 -11.56
C ASN A 69 -17.75 -7.90 -10.54
N SER A 70 -17.88 -7.39 -9.31
CA SER A 70 -19.01 -7.77 -8.45
C SER A 70 -20.16 -6.82 -8.75
N THR A 71 -21.29 -7.37 -9.19
CA THR A 71 -22.56 -6.66 -9.31
C THR A 71 -22.77 -5.81 -8.05
N PRO A 72 -23.08 -4.51 -8.13
CA PRO A 72 -23.28 -3.71 -6.94
C PRO A 72 -24.46 -4.29 -6.18
N SER A 73 -24.19 -5.00 -5.08
CA SER A 73 -25.21 -5.24 -4.05
C SER A 73 -25.77 -3.87 -3.68
N LYS A 74 -27.04 -3.65 -4.02
CA LYS A 74 -27.79 -2.44 -3.71
C LYS A 74 -27.72 -2.20 -2.22
N LEU A 75 -26.76 -1.39 -1.79
CA LEU A 75 -26.70 -0.85 -0.47
C LEU A 75 -27.80 0.19 -0.34
N TYR A 76 -28.67 -0.05 0.64
CA TYR A 76 -29.45 0.95 1.35
C TYR A 76 -30.66 1.55 0.62
N ASN A 77 -31.85 0.98 0.87
CA ASN A 77 -33.13 1.65 0.72
C ASN A 77 -33.88 1.54 2.06
N PRO A 78 -34.32 2.63 2.71
CA PRO A 78 -34.93 2.58 4.04
C PRO A 78 -36.38 2.10 3.96
N SER A 79 -36.67 0.95 4.60
CA SER A 79 -38.05 0.45 4.81
C SER A 79 -38.61 0.93 6.17
N PRO A 80 -39.92 1.18 6.31
CA PRO A 80 -40.51 1.78 7.49
C PRO A 80 -41.10 0.71 8.42
N ASN A 81 -40.37 0.32 9.48
CA ASN A 81 -40.95 -0.29 10.69
C ASN A 81 -39.94 -0.33 11.88
N PRO A 82 -40.40 -0.38 13.15
CA PRO A 82 -39.71 0.25 14.28
C PRO A 82 -39.01 -0.72 15.25
N VAL A 83 -38.06 -1.51 14.77
CA VAL A 83 -37.03 -2.17 15.61
C VAL A 83 -35.69 -1.78 15.02
N ASN A 84 -34.89 -0.93 15.67
CA ASN A 84 -33.71 -0.26 15.08
C ASN A 84 -32.74 -1.26 14.40
N PRO A 85 -32.84 -1.51 13.07
CA PRO A 85 -32.13 -2.58 12.38
C PRO A 85 -30.71 -2.17 11.97
N ARG A 86 -30.20 -1.08 12.54
CA ARG A 86 -29.04 -0.33 12.02
C ARG A 86 -27.73 -0.56 12.78
N ASP A 87 -27.73 -1.40 13.82
CA ASP A 87 -26.50 -1.73 14.54
C ASP A 87 -26.00 -3.13 14.09
N PRO A 88 -25.06 -3.21 13.13
CA PRO A 88 -24.56 -4.50 12.64
C PRO A 88 -23.93 -5.35 13.76
N PHE A 89 -23.58 -4.74 14.90
CA PHE A 89 -23.01 -5.42 16.07
C PHE A 89 -24.05 -6.08 16.98
N LYS A 90 -25.34 -5.77 16.79
CA LYS A 90 -26.45 -6.45 17.49
C LYS A 90 -27.06 -7.58 16.70
N LYS A 91 -26.54 -7.85 15.50
CA LYS A 91 -27.00 -8.96 14.67
C LYS A 91 -26.56 -10.28 15.32
N ILE A 92 -27.54 -11.16 15.57
CA ILE A 92 -27.28 -12.52 16.04
C ILE A 92 -26.61 -13.28 14.90
N LEU A 93 -25.34 -13.66 15.07
CA LEU A 93 -24.64 -14.47 14.08
C LEU A 93 -24.89 -15.95 14.37
N THR A 94 -25.42 -16.65 13.37
CA THR A 94 -25.80 -18.06 13.46
C THR A 94 -24.95 -18.90 12.52
N ALA A 95 -25.02 -20.23 12.67
CA ALA A 95 -24.26 -21.18 11.85
C ALA A 95 -24.47 -20.98 10.33
N ASN A 96 -25.63 -20.50 9.89
CA ASN A 96 -25.93 -20.22 8.48
C ASN A 96 -25.14 -19.04 7.89
N MET A 97 -24.49 -18.24 8.75
CA MET A 97 -23.64 -17.11 8.33
C MET A 97 -22.17 -17.49 8.20
N VAL A 98 -21.80 -18.73 8.55
CA VAL A 98 -20.42 -19.22 8.43
C VAL A 98 -20.10 -19.52 6.96
N PRO A 99 -19.08 -18.89 6.36
CA PRO A 99 -18.63 -19.25 5.02
C PRO A 99 -18.16 -20.71 4.94
N SER A 100 -18.19 -21.28 3.73
CA SER A 100 -17.68 -22.63 3.50
C SER A 100 -16.17 -22.75 3.77
N LEU A 101 -15.67 -23.97 3.89
CA LEU A 101 -14.24 -24.24 3.97
C LEU A 101 -13.50 -23.70 2.74
N ASP A 102 -14.04 -23.94 1.54
CA ASP A 102 -13.49 -23.46 0.26
C ASP A 102 -13.29 -21.94 0.24
N PHE A 103 -14.21 -21.18 0.87
CA PHE A 103 -14.04 -19.74 1.02
C PHE A 103 -12.74 -19.40 1.78
N PHE A 104 -12.47 -20.09 2.88
CA PHE A 104 -11.25 -19.85 3.66
C PHE A 104 -10.00 -20.33 2.92
N GLU A 105 -10.06 -21.42 2.18
CA GLU A 105 -8.94 -21.88 1.34
C GLU A 105 -8.56 -20.83 0.29
N GLN A 106 -9.56 -20.20 -0.33
CA GLN A 106 -9.34 -19.16 -1.33
C GLN A 106 -8.76 -17.87 -0.74
N HIS A 107 -9.19 -17.48 0.47
CA HIS A 107 -8.87 -16.15 1.02
C HIS A 107 -7.75 -16.14 2.07
N LEU A 108 -7.41 -17.29 2.66
CA LEU A 108 -6.31 -17.40 3.63
C LEU A 108 -4.96 -16.89 3.07
N PRO A 109 -4.55 -17.21 1.82
CA PRO A 109 -3.29 -16.70 1.27
C PRO A 109 -3.19 -15.17 1.28
N ALA A 110 -4.32 -14.49 1.02
CA ALA A 110 -4.38 -13.02 0.98
C ALA A 110 -4.23 -12.36 2.36
N THR A 111 -4.34 -13.14 3.44
CA THR A 111 -4.12 -12.65 4.81
C THR A 111 -2.64 -12.54 5.17
N GLY A 112 -1.75 -13.17 4.39
CA GLY A 112 -0.31 -13.27 4.69
C GLY A 112 0.04 -14.20 5.86
N CYS A 113 -0.94 -14.82 6.51
CA CYS A 113 -0.74 -15.79 7.57
C CYS A 113 -0.34 -17.16 6.99
N THR A 114 0.81 -17.68 7.42
CA THR A 114 1.36 -18.95 6.90
C THR A 114 1.23 -20.12 7.89
N ASP A 115 0.86 -19.85 9.13
CA ASP A 115 0.81 -20.80 10.24
C ASP A 115 -0.61 -21.27 10.59
N LEU A 116 -1.64 -20.58 10.08
CA LEU A 116 -3.04 -21.02 10.21
C LEU A 116 -3.48 -21.81 8.98
N THR A 117 -4.45 -22.69 9.19
CA THR A 117 -5.12 -23.46 8.14
C THR A 117 -6.54 -22.96 7.91
N ALA A 118 -7.09 -23.19 6.71
CA ALA A 118 -8.48 -22.87 6.40
C ALA A 118 -9.46 -23.57 7.38
N SER A 119 -9.15 -24.80 7.78
CA SER A 119 -9.95 -25.57 8.74
C SER A 119 -9.97 -24.93 10.14
N GLN A 120 -8.85 -24.37 10.60
CA GLN A 120 -8.82 -23.62 11.87
C GLN A 120 -9.70 -22.36 11.79
N LEU A 121 -9.63 -21.59 10.70
CA LEU A 121 -10.47 -20.41 10.53
C LEU A 121 -11.96 -20.77 10.45
N HIS A 122 -12.30 -21.83 9.72
CA HIS A 122 -13.66 -22.33 9.60
C HIS A 122 -14.20 -22.80 10.95
N THR A 123 -13.43 -23.58 11.71
CA THR A 123 -13.79 -24.04 13.06
C THR A 123 -14.01 -22.85 14.01
N ALA A 124 -13.13 -21.86 13.98
CA ALA A 124 -13.28 -20.66 14.78
C ALA A 124 -14.54 -19.86 14.39
N ALA A 125 -14.86 -19.77 13.09
CA ALA A 125 -16.08 -19.12 12.62
C ALA A 125 -17.35 -19.84 13.10
N GLN A 126 -17.36 -21.18 13.09
CA GLN A 126 -18.47 -21.97 13.64
C GLN A 126 -18.67 -21.71 15.12
N LEU A 127 -17.59 -21.71 15.91
CA LEU A 127 -17.64 -21.43 17.35
C LEU A 127 -18.03 -19.97 17.65
N PHE A 128 -17.64 -19.03 16.79
CA PHE A 128 -18.00 -17.61 16.92
C PHE A 128 -19.47 -17.35 16.57
N CYS A 129 -20.07 -18.16 15.71
CA CYS A 129 -21.47 -18.08 15.28
C CYS A 129 -22.39 -18.95 16.16
N ASP A 130 -22.26 -18.82 17.47
CA ASP A 130 -22.97 -19.58 18.51
C ASP A 130 -24.44 -19.15 18.75
N GLY A 131 -24.95 -18.16 18.02
CA GLY A 131 -26.28 -17.59 18.24
C GLY A 131 -26.40 -16.68 19.47
N THR A 132 -25.28 -16.33 20.12
CA THR A 132 -25.31 -15.40 21.26
C THR A 132 -25.66 -13.98 20.80
N ALA A 133 -26.69 -13.40 21.44
CA ALA A 133 -27.17 -12.05 21.14
C ALA A 133 -26.32 -10.93 21.78
N VAL A 134 -25.71 -11.18 22.94
CA VAL A 134 -24.89 -10.19 23.66
C VAL A 134 -23.42 -10.62 23.62
N ARG A 135 -22.63 -9.88 22.85
CA ARG A 135 -21.20 -10.17 22.61
C ARG A 135 -20.33 -9.16 23.35
N ASP A 136 -20.31 -9.28 24.66
CA ASP A 136 -19.49 -8.44 25.53
C ASP A 136 -18.11 -9.08 25.83
N VAL A 137 -17.31 -8.44 26.69
CA VAL A 137 -15.96 -8.92 27.04
C VAL A 137 -16.00 -10.22 27.86
N VAL A 138 -17.09 -10.45 28.61
CA VAL A 138 -17.26 -11.66 29.42
C VAL A 138 -17.54 -12.84 28.49
N TRP A 139 -18.44 -12.66 27.52
CA TRP A 139 -18.67 -13.63 26.46
C TRP A 139 -17.39 -13.93 25.67
N ALA A 140 -16.65 -12.90 25.25
CA ALA A 140 -15.42 -13.08 24.49
C ALA A 140 -14.37 -13.92 25.25
N LYS A 141 -14.17 -13.63 26.54
CA LYS A 141 -13.26 -14.41 27.40
C LYS A 141 -13.72 -15.86 27.56
N ARG A 142 -15.03 -16.08 27.71
CA ARG A 142 -15.63 -17.42 27.78
C ARG A 142 -15.45 -18.19 26.48
N LEU A 143 -15.65 -17.55 25.31
CA LEU A 143 -15.43 -18.16 24.00
C LEU A 143 -13.99 -18.70 23.89
N VAL A 144 -12.99 -17.88 24.25
CA VAL A 144 -11.59 -18.33 24.25
C VAL A 144 -11.37 -19.50 25.22
N ALA A 145 -11.82 -19.35 26.47
CA ALA A 145 -11.61 -20.35 27.52
C ALA A 145 -12.23 -21.73 27.20
N LEU A 146 -13.44 -21.75 26.64
CA LEU A 146 -14.16 -23.00 26.34
C LEU A 146 -13.78 -23.62 24.99
N SER A 147 -13.03 -22.91 24.15
CA SER A 147 -12.68 -23.40 22.81
C SER A 147 -11.51 -24.39 22.78
N GLU A 148 -10.87 -24.68 23.92
CA GLU A 148 -9.69 -25.57 23.98
C GLU A 148 -8.57 -25.14 23.01
N GLY A 149 -8.37 -23.84 22.84
CA GLY A 149 -7.37 -23.28 21.92
C GLY A 149 -7.81 -23.16 20.45
N LYS A 150 -9.02 -23.63 20.10
CA LYS A 150 -9.60 -23.48 18.75
C LYS A 150 -9.95 -22.02 18.43
N VAL A 151 -10.15 -21.18 19.45
CA VAL A 151 -10.36 -19.74 19.32
C VAL A 151 -9.36 -19.01 20.21
N THR A 152 -8.55 -18.16 19.59
CA THR A 152 -7.64 -17.24 20.27
C THR A 152 -7.80 -15.84 19.67
N PRO A 153 -7.36 -14.76 20.36
CA PRO A 153 -7.41 -13.43 19.77
C PRO A 153 -6.62 -13.32 18.44
N TYR A 154 -5.54 -14.10 18.31
CA TYR A 154 -4.78 -14.28 17.07
C TYR A 154 -5.64 -14.87 15.95
N ILE A 155 -6.30 -16.01 16.19
CA ILE A 155 -7.19 -16.65 15.21
C ILE A 155 -8.37 -15.73 14.85
N LEU A 156 -8.96 -15.05 15.83
CA LEU A 156 -10.04 -14.10 15.58
C LEU A 156 -9.60 -12.94 14.68
N HIS A 157 -8.39 -12.40 14.87
CA HIS A 157 -7.86 -11.37 13.99
C HIS A 157 -7.78 -11.84 12.53
N TYR A 158 -7.12 -12.97 12.28
CA TYR A 158 -6.97 -13.48 10.92
C TYR A 158 -8.28 -13.99 10.32
N LEU A 159 -9.20 -14.50 11.14
CA LEU A 159 -10.57 -14.78 10.72
C LEU A 159 -11.25 -13.50 10.24
N ALA A 160 -11.19 -12.40 11.01
CA ALA A 160 -11.77 -11.14 10.61
C ALA A 160 -11.18 -10.60 9.30
N VAL A 161 -9.87 -10.73 9.13
CA VAL A 161 -9.14 -10.36 7.92
C VAL A 161 -9.62 -11.18 6.71
N ALA A 162 -9.68 -12.52 6.82
CA ALA A 162 -10.17 -13.38 5.75
C ALA A 162 -11.62 -13.04 5.36
N LEU A 163 -12.46 -12.74 6.35
CA LEU A 163 -13.87 -12.37 6.15
C LEU A 163 -14.05 -11.00 5.48
N HIS A 164 -13.03 -10.14 5.43
CA HIS A 164 -13.14 -8.82 4.81
C HIS A 164 -13.53 -8.90 3.32
N TYR A 165 -13.15 -9.98 2.63
CA TYR A 165 -13.38 -10.20 1.21
C TYR A 165 -14.82 -10.64 0.84
N GLY A 166 -15.63 -11.09 1.80
CA GLY A 166 -16.97 -11.64 1.50
C GLY A 166 -18.03 -11.51 2.59
N GLY A 167 -17.65 -11.14 3.81
CA GLY A 167 -18.53 -11.13 5.00
C GLY A 167 -18.31 -9.91 5.89
N GLN A 168 -18.48 -8.70 5.34
CA GLN A 168 -18.10 -7.44 6.01
C GLN A 168 -18.71 -7.25 7.41
N GLU A 169 -19.98 -7.66 7.60
CA GLU A 169 -20.63 -7.53 8.91
C GLU A 169 -20.01 -8.44 9.97
N MET A 170 -19.71 -9.70 9.60
CA MET A 170 -19.09 -10.65 10.53
C MET A 170 -17.63 -10.27 10.79
N SER A 171 -16.90 -9.86 9.75
CA SER A 171 -15.51 -9.40 9.84
C SER A 171 -15.34 -8.36 10.96
N LEU A 172 -16.16 -7.31 10.98
CA LEU A 172 -16.03 -6.23 11.96
C LEU A 172 -16.43 -6.67 13.38
N SER A 173 -17.40 -7.57 13.52
CA SER A 173 -17.78 -8.15 14.81
C SER A 173 -16.68 -9.04 15.40
N VAL A 174 -16.08 -9.91 14.57
CA VAL A 174 -14.95 -10.75 14.95
C VAL A 174 -13.74 -9.89 15.32
N LEU A 175 -13.44 -8.86 14.51
CA LEU A 175 -12.33 -7.95 14.75
C LEU A 175 -12.50 -7.19 16.08
N ASN A 176 -13.68 -6.64 16.31
CA ASN A 176 -14.01 -5.96 17.56
C ASN A 176 -13.85 -6.91 18.77
N THR A 177 -14.24 -8.18 18.63
CA THR A 177 -14.10 -9.17 19.70
C THR A 177 -12.64 -9.41 20.05
N ALA A 178 -11.76 -9.57 19.05
CA ALA A 178 -10.32 -9.66 19.26
C ALA A 178 -9.74 -8.39 19.92
N ALA A 179 -10.21 -7.20 19.53
CA ALA A 179 -9.79 -5.93 20.14
C ALA A 179 -10.27 -5.78 21.60
N MET A 180 -11.46 -6.30 21.93
CA MET A 180 -11.97 -6.36 23.31
C MET A 180 -11.13 -7.27 24.19
N LEU A 181 -10.53 -8.31 23.61
CA LEU A 181 -9.56 -9.21 24.26
C LEU A 181 -8.13 -8.66 24.28
N ASP A 182 -7.97 -7.35 24.10
CA ASP A 182 -6.68 -6.64 24.15
C ASP A 182 -5.65 -7.09 23.11
N TYR A 183 -6.09 -7.70 22.00
CA TYR A 183 -5.18 -8.06 20.92
C TYR A 183 -4.80 -6.84 20.09
N THR A 184 -3.56 -6.36 20.28
CA THR A 184 -3.05 -5.11 19.69
C THR A 184 -3.30 -4.99 18.19
N PRO A 185 -3.01 -6.00 17.33
CA PRO A 185 -3.28 -5.87 15.89
C PRO A 185 -4.75 -5.57 15.58
N SER A 186 -5.70 -6.16 16.32
CA SER A 186 -7.13 -5.86 16.14
C SER A 186 -7.53 -4.49 16.68
N VAL A 187 -6.88 -4.00 17.74
CA VAL A 187 -7.07 -2.62 18.22
C VAL A 187 -6.65 -1.62 17.13
N LEU A 188 -5.49 -1.84 16.52
CA LEU A 188 -4.96 -0.99 15.46
C LEU A 188 -5.81 -1.06 14.20
N GLU A 189 -6.23 -2.26 13.80
CA GLU A 189 -7.10 -2.43 12.63
C GLU A 189 -8.48 -1.78 12.82
N MET A 190 -9.07 -1.90 14.02
CA MET A 190 -10.32 -1.18 14.35
C MET A 190 -10.15 0.34 14.25
N ALA A 191 -9.02 0.88 14.71
CA ALA A 191 -8.72 2.30 14.58
C ALA A 191 -8.53 2.68 13.10
N ASN A 192 -7.81 1.88 12.32
CA ASN A 192 -7.59 2.08 10.89
C ASN A 192 -8.92 2.11 10.10
N VAL A 193 -9.79 1.14 10.34
CA VAL A 193 -11.13 1.08 9.73
C VAL A 193 -11.94 2.33 10.08
N TYR A 194 -11.93 2.76 11.35
CA TYR A 194 -12.64 3.97 11.77
C TYR A 194 -12.14 5.21 11.02
N TYR A 195 -10.83 5.47 11.03
CA TYR A 195 -10.28 6.68 10.40
C TYR A 195 -10.42 6.64 8.87
N THR A 196 -10.21 5.50 8.24
CA THR A 196 -10.40 5.36 6.79
C THR A 196 -11.85 5.64 6.38
N VAL A 197 -12.84 5.17 7.14
CA VAL A 197 -14.26 5.40 6.83
C VAL A 197 -14.71 6.83 7.17
N THR A 198 -14.17 7.43 8.24
CA THR A 198 -14.62 8.74 8.72
C THR A 198 -13.91 9.91 8.04
N GLU A 199 -12.61 9.81 7.74
CA GLU A 199 -11.86 10.89 7.06
C GLU A 199 -12.29 11.06 5.59
N ASN A 200 -12.86 10.02 4.97
CA ASN A 200 -13.52 10.15 3.65
C ASN A 200 -14.85 10.93 3.73
N ARG A 201 -15.33 11.32 4.93
CA ARG A 201 -16.55 12.12 5.09
C ARG A 201 -16.21 13.61 5.22
N PRO A 202 -17.04 14.50 4.65
CA PRO A 202 -16.91 15.94 4.89
C PRO A 202 -16.87 16.24 6.39
N SER A 203 -16.06 17.21 6.81
CA SER A 203 -15.91 17.61 8.22
C SER A 203 -17.25 17.92 8.90
N SER A 204 -18.18 18.54 8.17
CA SER A 204 -19.55 18.85 8.60
C SER A 204 -20.42 17.62 8.89
N LYS A 205 -19.98 16.41 8.52
CA LYS A 205 -20.68 15.13 8.72
C LYS A 205 -19.93 14.16 9.64
N ARG A 206 -18.89 14.63 10.35
CA ARG A 206 -18.25 13.83 11.40
C ARG A 206 -19.17 13.79 12.61
N GLY A 207 -20.05 12.78 12.63
CA GLY A 207 -20.90 12.49 13.78
C GLY A 207 -20.09 11.94 14.96
N ALA A 208 -20.79 11.66 16.06
CA ALA A 208 -20.19 10.99 17.21
C ALA A 208 -19.53 9.65 16.82
N VAL A 209 -18.43 9.31 17.50
CA VAL A 209 -17.76 8.03 17.35
C VAL A 209 -18.76 6.91 17.66
N PRO A 210 -18.98 5.93 16.76
CA PRO A 210 -19.84 4.80 17.07
C PRO A 210 -19.31 4.02 18.29
N PRO A 211 -20.16 3.57 19.23
CA PRO A 211 -19.73 2.94 20.48
C PRO A 211 -18.75 1.76 20.30
N VAL A 212 -18.90 0.99 19.22
CA VAL A 212 -18.02 -0.13 18.87
C VAL A 212 -16.55 0.27 18.74
N PHE A 213 -16.25 1.48 18.25
CA PHE A 213 -14.87 1.93 18.05
C PHE A 213 -14.29 2.60 19.29
N MET A 214 -15.11 3.11 20.20
CA MET A 214 -14.65 3.94 21.33
C MET A 214 -13.58 3.24 22.19
N ALA A 215 -13.80 1.96 22.52
CA ALA A 215 -12.86 1.20 23.33
C ALA A 215 -11.51 1.01 22.60
N SER A 216 -11.55 0.64 21.32
CA SER A 216 -10.35 0.44 20.50
C SER A 216 -9.60 1.75 20.25
N LEU A 217 -10.31 2.85 19.99
CA LEU A 217 -9.69 4.17 19.82
C LEU A 217 -9.01 4.66 21.11
N LYS A 218 -9.65 4.46 22.27
CA LYS A 218 -9.02 4.77 23.57
C LYS A 218 -7.72 3.97 23.79
N LYS A 219 -7.72 2.68 23.44
CA LYS A 219 -6.52 1.83 23.52
C LYS A 219 -5.46 2.25 22.51
N PHE A 220 -5.85 2.59 21.29
CA PHE A 220 -4.96 3.14 20.27
C PHE A 220 -4.28 4.43 20.75
N ASP A 221 -5.04 5.38 21.31
CA ASP A 221 -4.48 6.62 21.86
C ASP A 221 -3.49 6.34 23.00
N ALA A 222 -3.79 5.34 23.85
CA ALA A 222 -2.86 4.90 24.89
C ALA A 222 -1.56 4.30 24.33
N LEU A 223 -1.63 3.49 23.26
CA LEU A 223 -0.46 2.95 22.56
C LEU A 223 0.40 4.06 21.92
N VAL A 224 -0.25 5.06 21.31
CA VAL A 224 0.42 6.23 20.72
C VAL A 224 1.10 7.06 21.81
N ALA A 225 0.41 7.29 22.94
CA ALA A 225 0.93 8.04 24.08
C ALA A 225 2.14 7.35 24.72
N ALA A 226 2.11 6.02 24.85
CA ALA A 226 3.25 5.23 25.33
C ALA A 226 4.48 5.38 24.44
N GLY A 227 4.29 5.60 23.13
CA GLY A 227 5.36 5.96 22.21
C GLY A 227 6.36 4.85 21.89
N GLN A 228 6.03 3.60 22.25
CA GLN A 228 6.92 2.43 22.13
C GLN A 228 6.47 1.43 21.06
N ASN A 229 5.24 1.53 20.56
CA ASN A 229 4.72 0.61 19.55
C ASN A 229 4.84 1.25 18.14
N PRO A 230 5.68 0.73 17.23
CA PRO A 230 5.91 1.34 15.92
C PRO A 230 4.66 1.29 15.02
N ASP A 231 3.83 0.25 15.10
CA ASP A 231 2.57 0.16 14.34
C ASP A 231 1.59 1.27 14.74
N ALA A 232 1.43 1.51 16.04
CA ALA A 232 0.55 2.57 16.54
C ALA A 232 1.03 3.95 16.09
N LEU A 233 2.34 4.18 16.10
CA LEU A 233 2.96 5.43 15.64
C LEU A 233 2.80 5.62 14.13
N ALA A 234 2.99 4.55 13.34
CA ALA A 234 2.80 4.59 11.89
C ALA A 234 1.32 4.82 11.53
N LEU A 235 0.38 4.18 12.25
CA LEU A 235 -1.05 4.43 12.06
C LEU A 235 -1.42 5.87 12.44
N LYS A 236 -0.86 6.43 13.52
CA LYS A 236 -1.05 7.86 13.84
C LYS A 236 -0.57 8.76 12.70
N ALA A 237 0.59 8.44 12.11
CA ALA A 237 1.12 9.15 10.96
C ALA A 237 0.16 9.07 9.76
N HIS A 238 -0.37 7.88 9.46
CA HIS A 238 -1.33 7.66 8.40
C HIS A 238 -2.61 8.50 8.59
N VAL A 239 -3.18 8.50 9.80
CA VAL A 239 -4.37 9.30 10.14
C VAL A 239 -4.13 10.80 9.94
N LEU A 240 -2.98 11.32 10.35
CA LEU A 240 -2.61 12.72 10.10
C LEU A 240 -2.48 13.01 8.61
N GLY A 241 -2.00 12.05 7.82
CA GLY A 241 -1.96 12.14 6.36
C GLY A 241 -3.35 12.26 5.74
N LEU A 242 -4.30 11.43 6.19
CA LEU A 242 -5.71 11.51 5.76
C LEU A 242 -6.36 12.85 6.11
N GLN A 243 -5.92 13.47 7.21
CA GLN A 243 -6.36 14.81 7.64
C GLN A 243 -5.68 15.96 6.90
N GLY A 244 -4.81 15.66 5.92
CA GLY A 244 -4.06 16.66 5.17
C GLY A 244 -2.85 17.26 5.90
N GLN A 245 -2.54 16.78 7.11
CA GLN A 245 -1.41 17.25 7.92
C GLN A 245 -0.10 16.55 7.52
N LYS A 246 0.33 16.77 6.26
CA LYS A 246 1.45 16.03 5.63
C LYS A 246 2.78 16.16 6.39
N GLU A 247 3.12 17.35 6.88
CA GLU A 247 4.38 17.57 7.61
C GLU A 247 4.39 16.80 8.94
N GLU A 248 3.30 16.89 9.71
CA GLU A 248 3.17 16.19 10.98
C GLU A 248 3.12 14.68 10.77
N SER A 249 2.38 14.21 9.77
CA SER A 249 2.41 12.81 9.32
C SER A 249 3.84 12.31 9.09
N GLY A 250 4.65 13.06 8.34
CA GLY A 250 6.06 12.73 8.12
C GLY A 250 6.88 12.59 9.41
N LYS A 251 6.68 13.50 10.38
CA LYS A 251 7.36 13.44 11.70
C LYS A 251 6.99 12.16 12.45
N TRP A 252 5.72 11.74 12.42
CA TRP A 252 5.28 10.51 13.08
C TRP A 252 5.79 9.24 12.39
N TYR A 253 5.86 9.19 11.06
CA TYR A 253 6.50 8.07 10.36
C TYR A 253 8.00 7.97 10.72
N LEU A 254 8.72 9.09 10.80
CA LEU A 254 10.11 9.08 11.23
C LEU A 254 10.28 8.59 12.67
N LYS A 255 9.36 8.96 13.57
CA LYS A 255 9.32 8.46 14.94
C LYS A 255 9.04 6.95 14.97
N ALA A 256 8.04 6.47 14.23
CA ALA A 256 7.69 5.07 14.10
C ALA A 256 8.87 4.24 13.60
N ARG A 257 9.53 4.68 12.52
CA ARG A 257 10.74 4.07 11.98
C ARG A 257 11.84 3.99 13.03
N ARG A 258 12.13 5.06 13.76
CA ARG A 258 13.16 5.07 14.81
C ARG A 258 12.87 4.05 15.91
N VAL A 259 11.62 3.98 16.37
CA VAL A 259 11.19 3.01 17.38
C VAL A 259 11.32 1.58 16.85
N GLY A 260 10.83 1.30 15.64
CA GLY A 260 10.97 -0.01 15.00
C GLY A 260 12.43 -0.43 14.84
N MET A 261 13.31 0.49 14.46
CA MET A 261 14.76 0.27 14.40
C MET A 261 15.38 -0.05 15.76
N GLY A 262 14.92 0.64 16.82
CA GLY A 262 15.41 0.42 18.18
C GLY A 262 15.01 -0.92 18.79
N LEU A 263 13.89 -1.50 18.34
CA LEU A 263 13.45 -2.83 18.78
C LEU A 263 14.31 -3.97 18.21
N TYR A 264 14.97 -3.74 17.08
CA TYR A 264 15.81 -4.73 16.41
C TYR A 264 17.18 -4.12 16.05
N PRO A 265 18.00 -3.81 17.07
CA PRO A 265 19.33 -3.26 16.85
C PRO A 265 20.18 -4.25 16.05
N GLY A 266 20.90 -3.75 15.04
CA GLY A 266 21.72 -4.56 14.12
C GLY A 266 21.02 -4.90 12.81
N ALA A 267 19.69 -5.06 12.84
CA ALA A 267 18.93 -5.38 11.64
C ALA A 267 18.76 -4.21 10.66
N TYR A 268 19.25 -3.02 11.03
CA TYR A 268 19.21 -1.81 10.22
C TYR A 268 20.58 -1.14 10.12
N ALA A 269 21.66 -1.85 10.48
CA ALA A 269 23.00 -1.27 10.58
C ALA A 269 23.53 -0.77 9.23
N THR A 270 23.17 -1.47 8.15
CA THR A 270 23.51 -1.07 6.78
C THR A 270 22.30 -1.33 5.89
N PRO A 271 21.75 -0.32 5.20
CA PRO A 271 20.68 -0.56 4.25
C PRO A 271 21.21 -1.48 3.13
N PRO A 272 20.42 -2.46 2.67
CA PRO A 272 20.81 -3.29 1.53
C PRO A 272 21.03 -2.40 0.31
N THR A 273 22.16 -2.54 -0.35
CA THR A 273 22.45 -1.85 -1.62
C THR A 273 21.99 -2.66 -2.83
N GLU A 274 21.74 -3.95 -2.63
CA GLU A 274 21.36 -4.91 -3.65
C GLU A 274 20.16 -5.75 -3.17
N PRO A 275 19.37 -6.32 -4.10
CA PRO A 275 18.33 -7.28 -3.75
C PRO A 275 18.91 -8.45 -2.95
N VAL A 276 18.29 -8.77 -1.81
CA VAL A 276 18.65 -9.96 -1.04
C VAL A 276 18.09 -11.21 -1.73
N ALA A 277 18.78 -12.35 -1.60
CA ALA A 277 18.37 -13.60 -2.24
C ALA A 277 16.97 -14.07 -1.84
N GLN A 278 16.57 -13.80 -0.59
CA GLN A 278 15.26 -14.11 -0.05
C GLN A 278 14.77 -12.94 0.80
N PRO A 279 13.83 -12.12 0.31
CA PRO A 279 13.23 -11.06 1.12
C PRO A 279 12.58 -11.67 2.37
N ARG A 280 12.61 -10.92 3.46
CA ARG A 280 11.97 -11.35 4.70
C ARG A 280 10.58 -10.74 4.84
N GLY A 281 9.75 -11.39 5.64
CA GLY A 281 8.50 -10.78 6.08
C GLY A 281 8.73 -9.53 6.95
N PRO A 282 7.74 -8.62 7.00
CA PRO A 282 7.77 -7.49 7.92
C PRO A 282 7.74 -7.97 9.37
N ARG A 283 8.49 -7.30 10.25
CA ARG A 283 8.53 -7.60 11.70
C ARG A 283 7.33 -7.02 12.46
N TRP A 284 6.70 -6.02 11.87
CA TRP A 284 5.54 -5.33 12.38
C TRP A 284 4.67 -4.89 11.20
N LEU A 285 3.36 -4.80 11.40
CA LEU A 285 2.35 -4.78 10.33
C LEU A 285 2.61 -3.66 9.29
N GLN A 286 3.05 -2.50 9.76
CA GLN A 286 3.22 -1.29 8.94
C GLN A 286 4.67 -1.01 8.51
N GLU A 287 5.59 -1.99 8.62
CA GLU A 287 7.02 -1.75 8.42
C GLU A 287 7.34 -1.21 7.01
N ALA A 288 6.89 -1.89 5.96
CA ALA A 288 7.18 -1.49 4.58
C ALA A 288 6.64 -0.09 4.25
N GLU A 289 5.36 0.16 4.53
CA GLU A 289 4.74 1.47 4.30
C GLU A 289 5.45 2.57 5.12
N CYS A 290 5.80 2.30 6.38
CA CYS A 290 6.52 3.27 7.19
C CYS A 290 7.86 3.66 6.59
N HIS A 291 8.64 2.69 6.09
CA HIS A 291 9.91 2.99 5.43
C HIS A 291 9.73 3.86 4.17
N VAL A 292 8.72 3.57 3.35
CA VAL A 292 8.38 4.39 2.18
C VAL A 292 7.99 5.81 2.59
N GLN A 293 7.06 5.97 3.52
CA GLN A 293 6.57 7.30 3.92
C GLN A 293 7.62 8.10 4.68
N ALA A 294 8.44 7.44 5.50
CA ALA A 294 9.62 8.05 6.12
C ALA A 294 10.63 8.51 5.06
N GLY A 295 10.88 7.71 4.01
CA GLY A 295 11.73 8.10 2.89
C GLY A 295 11.21 9.35 2.18
N ARG A 296 9.90 9.43 1.92
CA ARG A 296 9.27 10.63 1.33
C ARG A 296 9.40 11.85 2.26
N ALA A 297 9.20 11.68 3.56
CA ALA A 297 9.38 12.75 4.54
C ALA A 297 10.84 13.26 4.57
N LEU A 298 11.82 12.35 4.49
CA LEU A 298 13.25 12.67 4.43
C LEU A 298 13.61 13.45 3.17
N LEU A 299 13.08 13.05 2.00
CA LEU A 299 13.23 13.83 0.76
C LEU A 299 12.67 15.25 0.91
N GLY A 300 11.50 15.38 1.54
CA GLY A 300 10.86 16.68 1.78
C GLY A 300 11.71 17.65 2.61
N ILE A 301 12.65 17.14 3.41
CA ILE A 301 13.59 17.94 4.22
C ILE A 301 15.03 17.89 3.71
N GLY A 302 15.25 17.44 2.46
CA GLY A 302 16.56 17.45 1.79
C GLY A 302 17.54 16.34 2.23
N LYS A 303 17.09 15.34 3.01
CA LYS A 303 17.92 14.22 3.46
C LYS A 303 17.90 13.06 2.46
N VAL A 304 18.51 13.28 1.30
CA VAL A 304 18.43 12.37 0.14
C VAL A 304 19.01 10.97 0.43
N GLU A 305 20.20 10.89 1.03
CA GLU A 305 20.83 9.59 1.31
C GLU A 305 20.06 8.76 2.36
N GLU A 306 19.55 9.42 3.41
CA GLU A 306 18.71 8.75 4.41
C GLU A 306 17.39 8.26 3.78
N ALA A 307 16.81 9.05 2.87
CA ALA A 307 15.62 8.65 2.14
C ALA A 307 15.88 7.44 1.24
N LYS A 308 16.98 7.47 0.49
CA LYS A 308 17.44 6.36 -0.36
C LYS A 308 17.62 5.09 0.44
N ALA A 309 18.25 5.17 1.61
CA ALA A 309 18.39 4.03 2.53
C ALA A 309 17.02 3.50 3.03
N ALA A 310 16.07 4.38 3.33
CA ALA A 310 14.74 3.97 3.74
C ALA A 310 13.98 3.25 2.60
N PHE A 311 14.06 3.75 1.37
CA PHE A 311 13.47 3.09 0.20
C PHE A 311 14.15 1.78 -0.14
N ALA A 312 15.48 1.71 -0.08
CA ALA A 312 16.24 0.48 -0.33
C ALA A 312 15.85 -0.63 0.66
N PHE A 313 15.63 -0.27 1.93
CA PHE A 313 15.15 -1.21 2.94
C PHE A 313 13.77 -1.77 2.59
N ALA A 314 12.81 -0.90 2.25
CA ALA A 314 11.48 -1.33 1.80
C ALA A 314 11.57 -2.21 0.54
N ALA A 315 12.39 -1.80 -0.43
CA ALA A 315 12.53 -2.47 -1.72
C ALA A 315 13.17 -3.86 -1.62
N PHE A 316 14.31 -3.96 -0.93
CA PHE A 316 15.17 -5.13 -1.01
C PHE A 316 15.00 -6.05 0.19
N GLU A 317 14.75 -5.52 1.38
CA GLU A 317 14.57 -6.37 2.56
C GLU A 317 13.13 -6.86 2.71
N LEU A 318 12.15 -6.04 2.33
CA LEU A 318 10.72 -6.29 2.50
C LEU A 318 9.96 -6.61 1.19
N ASP A 319 10.65 -6.62 0.05
CA ASP A 319 10.08 -6.82 -1.29
C ASP A 319 8.89 -5.89 -1.61
N ASP A 320 8.91 -4.65 -1.09
CA ASP A 320 7.83 -3.70 -1.31
C ASP A 320 7.96 -3.02 -2.68
N ALA A 321 6.96 -3.22 -3.53
CA ALA A 321 6.92 -2.68 -4.88
C ALA A 321 6.96 -1.14 -4.91
N VAL A 322 6.35 -0.48 -3.92
CA VAL A 322 6.36 0.99 -3.84
C VAL A 322 7.74 1.49 -3.45
N GLY A 323 8.39 0.86 -2.46
CA GLY A 323 9.76 1.11 -2.07
C GLY A 323 10.73 0.94 -3.22
N LEU A 324 10.59 -0.13 -4.01
CA LEU A 324 11.40 -0.36 -5.21
C LEU A 324 11.22 0.74 -6.26
N ALA A 325 9.97 1.18 -6.49
CA ALA A 325 9.68 2.28 -7.39
C ALA A 325 10.30 3.61 -6.92
N GLU A 326 10.18 3.94 -5.63
CA GLU A 326 10.76 5.17 -5.08
C GLU A 326 12.29 5.13 -5.06
N TYR A 327 12.89 3.96 -4.79
CA TYR A 327 14.34 3.78 -4.88
C TYR A 327 14.85 4.04 -6.30
N ALA A 328 14.18 3.48 -7.31
CA ALA A 328 14.55 3.66 -8.71
C ALA A 328 14.47 5.13 -9.18
N LYS A 329 13.53 5.93 -8.63
CA LYS A 329 13.45 7.37 -8.95
C LYS A 329 14.67 8.17 -8.47
N LEU A 330 15.39 7.68 -7.47
CA LEU A 330 16.61 8.31 -6.97
C LEU A 330 17.88 7.85 -7.69
N MET A 331 17.75 6.93 -8.65
CA MET A 331 18.86 6.50 -9.51
C MET A 331 18.98 7.42 -10.73
N PRO A 332 20.20 7.66 -11.24
CA PRO A 332 20.38 8.35 -12.52
C PRO A 332 19.63 7.64 -13.65
N GLU A 333 19.14 8.39 -14.63
CA GLU A 333 18.28 7.85 -15.70
C GLU A 333 19.05 6.87 -16.62
N GLU A 334 20.36 7.07 -16.73
CA GLU A 334 21.26 6.32 -17.61
C GLU A 334 21.64 4.95 -17.05
N VAL A 335 21.40 4.70 -15.76
CA VAL A 335 21.75 3.45 -15.09
C VAL A 335 20.75 2.35 -15.50
N PRO A 336 21.16 1.29 -16.22
CA PRO A 336 20.26 0.26 -16.74
C PRO A 336 19.37 -0.38 -15.66
N GLU A 337 19.91 -0.56 -14.47
CA GLU A 337 19.26 -1.15 -13.29
C GLU A 337 18.01 -0.36 -12.87
N ARG A 338 17.97 0.97 -13.12
CA ARG A 338 16.80 1.80 -12.85
C ARG A 338 15.57 1.26 -13.58
N ARG A 339 15.71 0.91 -14.86
CA ARG A 339 14.62 0.38 -15.68
C ARG A 339 14.17 -0.99 -15.18
N GLU A 340 15.12 -1.84 -14.78
CA GLU A 340 14.80 -3.15 -14.21
C GLU A 340 13.96 -3.03 -12.94
N PHE A 341 14.36 -2.16 -12.02
CA PHE A 341 13.61 -1.92 -10.77
C PHE A 341 12.22 -1.34 -11.02
N LEU A 342 12.08 -0.39 -11.95
CA LEU A 342 10.77 0.12 -12.34
C LEU A 342 9.88 -0.96 -12.97
N LEU A 343 10.43 -1.85 -13.82
CA LEU A 343 9.68 -2.96 -14.39
C LEU A 343 9.22 -3.95 -13.33
N ARG A 344 10.10 -4.34 -12.40
CA ARG A 344 9.77 -5.20 -11.26
C ARG A 344 8.66 -4.58 -10.41
N ALA A 345 8.81 -3.31 -10.04
CA ALA A 345 7.79 -2.60 -9.27
C ALA A 345 6.44 -2.52 -10.01
N ALA A 346 6.46 -2.26 -11.32
CA ALA A 346 5.25 -2.18 -12.15
C ALA A 346 4.53 -3.54 -12.25
N VAL A 347 5.28 -4.63 -12.46
CA VAL A 347 4.73 -6.00 -12.48
C VAL A 347 4.16 -6.41 -11.12
N SER A 348 4.77 -5.94 -10.03
CA SER A 348 4.27 -6.10 -8.66
C SER A 348 3.14 -5.11 -8.31
N GLY A 349 2.58 -4.40 -9.29
CA GLY A 349 1.39 -3.56 -9.12
C GLY A 349 1.65 -2.23 -8.42
N ALA A 350 2.83 -1.61 -8.60
CA ALA A 350 3.07 -0.22 -8.22
C ALA A 350 2.63 0.73 -9.36
N PRO A 351 1.52 1.47 -9.22
CA PRO A 351 0.95 2.24 -10.33
C PRO A 351 1.87 3.37 -10.82
N GLN A 352 2.59 4.02 -9.89
CA GLN A 352 3.58 5.02 -10.28
C GLN A 352 4.72 4.45 -11.12
N ALA A 353 5.13 3.19 -10.88
CA ALA A 353 6.19 2.56 -11.67
C ALA A 353 5.69 2.24 -13.09
N SER A 354 4.46 1.77 -13.21
CA SER A 354 3.79 1.59 -14.50
C SER A 354 3.74 2.90 -15.29
N ALA A 355 3.35 4.01 -14.65
CA ALA A 355 3.34 5.32 -15.30
C ALA A 355 4.73 5.76 -15.77
N GLU A 356 5.79 5.57 -14.97
CA GLU A 356 7.16 5.91 -15.34
C GLU A 356 7.71 5.02 -16.48
N ILE A 357 7.46 3.71 -16.45
CA ILE A 357 7.79 2.84 -17.59
C ILE A 357 7.07 3.30 -18.84
N GLY A 358 5.79 3.65 -18.74
CA GLY A 358 5.02 4.14 -19.88
C GLY A 358 5.61 5.42 -20.49
N LYS A 359 6.07 6.36 -19.66
CA LYS A 359 6.80 7.56 -20.12
C LYS A 359 8.11 7.20 -20.82
N ASN A 360 8.89 6.26 -20.27
CA ASN A 360 10.14 5.80 -20.87
C ASN A 360 9.90 5.19 -22.26
N GLU A 361 8.86 4.37 -22.41
CA GLU A 361 8.51 3.75 -23.69
C GLU A 361 8.04 4.80 -24.72
N LEU A 362 7.26 5.79 -24.30
CA LEU A 362 6.89 6.92 -25.18
C LEU A 362 8.10 7.77 -25.59
N TRP A 363 9.06 7.97 -24.69
CA TRP A 363 10.31 8.65 -25.01
C TRP A 363 11.15 7.86 -26.00
N LEU A 364 11.25 6.53 -25.85
CA LEU A 364 11.91 5.65 -26.82
C LEU A 364 11.24 5.74 -28.19
N ALA A 365 9.90 5.76 -28.25
CA ALA A 365 9.17 5.92 -29.51
C ALA A 365 9.49 7.24 -30.24
N ALA A 366 9.96 8.27 -29.52
CA ALA A 366 10.36 9.56 -30.08
C ALA A 366 11.82 9.60 -30.55
N GLN A 367 12.63 8.58 -30.27
CA GLN A 367 14.04 8.53 -30.67
C GLN A 367 14.20 8.37 -32.19
N GLU A 368 15.25 8.98 -32.73
CA GLU A 368 15.65 8.81 -34.12
C GLU A 368 16.29 7.43 -34.34
N GLY A 369 16.18 6.92 -35.58
CA GLY A 369 16.80 5.65 -35.97
C GLY A 369 15.94 4.40 -35.74
N LEU A 370 14.76 4.53 -35.14
CA LEU A 370 13.77 3.45 -35.05
C LEU A 370 12.95 3.30 -36.34
N THR A 371 12.60 2.06 -36.68
CA THR A 371 11.61 1.76 -37.72
C THR A 371 10.22 2.24 -37.29
N GLU A 372 9.30 2.40 -38.25
CA GLU A 372 7.91 2.75 -37.97
C GLU A 372 7.22 1.70 -37.08
N ALA A 373 7.53 0.42 -37.31
CA ALA A 373 6.99 -0.69 -36.51
C ALA A 373 7.45 -0.62 -35.05
N GLU A 374 8.74 -0.38 -34.80
CA GLU A 374 9.27 -0.22 -33.44
C GLU A 374 8.66 1.00 -32.73
N ARG A 375 8.54 2.13 -33.42
CA ARG A 375 7.90 3.33 -32.85
C ARG A 375 6.44 3.09 -32.49
N THR A 376 5.70 2.39 -33.36
CA THR A 376 4.31 2.02 -33.11
C THR A 376 4.19 1.09 -31.90
N TRP A 377 5.08 0.10 -31.80
CA TRP A 377 5.14 -0.82 -30.66
C TRP A 377 5.39 -0.09 -29.35
N HIS A 378 6.45 0.74 -29.28
CA HIS A 378 6.78 1.53 -28.10
C HIS A 378 5.64 2.50 -27.72
N CYS A 379 4.99 3.14 -28.71
CA CYS A 379 3.81 3.96 -28.47
C CYS A 379 2.67 3.18 -27.80
N LEU A 380 2.36 1.98 -28.31
CA LEU A 380 1.30 1.13 -27.79
C LEU A 380 1.62 0.67 -26.37
N VAL A 381 2.81 0.10 -26.17
CA VAL A 381 3.26 -0.38 -24.85
C VAL A 381 3.29 0.76 -23.84
N GLY A 382 3.76 1.94 -24.23
CA GLY A 382 3.80 3.12 -23.36
C GLY A 382 2.42 3.55 -22.89
N ARG A 383 1.43 3.57 -23.79
CA ARG A 383 0.03 3.89 -23.46
C ARG A 383 -0.61 2.86 -22.54
N GLU A 384 -0.38 1.57 -22.79
CA GLU A 384 -0.87 0.48 -21.93
C GLU A 384 -0.33 0.61 -20.49
N TRP A 385 0.97 0.86 -20.34
CA TRP A 385 1.57 1.05 -19.01
C TRP A 385 1.03 2.29 -18.28
N ILE A 386 0.82 3.41 -18.99
CA ILE A 386 0.20 4.60 -18.41
C ILE A 386 -1.24 4.29 -17.98
N ALA A 387 -2.02 3.58 -18.80
CA ALA A 387 -3.38 3.19 -18.48
C ALA A 387 -3.44 2.30 -17.22
N LEU A 388 -2.51 1.34 -17.08
CA LEU A 388 -2.36 0.54 -15.87
C LEU A 388 -2.05 1.42 -14.64
N GLY A 389 -1.19 2.42 -14.81
CA GLY A 389 -0.84 3.38 -13.75
C GLY A 389 -1.99 4.29 -13.31
N GLN A 390 -2.94 4.58 -14.20
CA GLN A 390 -4.12 5.42 -13.91
C GLN A 390 -5.31 4.65 -13.33
N SER A 391 -5.32 3.32 -13.43
CA SER A 391 -6.48 2.48 -13.05
C SER A 391 -6.75 2.38 -11.53
N THR A 392 -6.03 3.15 -10.70
CA THR A 392 -5.99 2.97 -9.23
C THR A 392 -6.57 4.11 -8.39
N ASP A 393 -7.06 5.17 -9.03
CA ASP A 393 -7.88 6.21 -8.41
C ASP A 393 -9.38 5.97 -8.69
#